data_AF-A0A2N3CFL4-F1
#
_entry.id   AF-A0A2N3CFL4-F1
#
_cell.length_a   1.000
_cell.length_b   1.000
_cell.length_c   1.000
_cell.angle_alpha   90.00
_cell.angle_beta   90.00
_cell.angle_gamma   90.00
#
_symmetry.space_group_name_H-M   'P 1'
#
loop_
_entity.id
_entity.type
_entity.pdbx_description
1 polymer ?
#
loop_
_entity_poly.entity_id
_entity_poly.type
_entity_poly.pdbx_seq_one_letter_code
_entity_poly.pdbx_strand_id
1 'polypeptide(L)'
;MRRQAINRRLSATEALEWGLANEVVAANALPARADTLARQFAAGPTQAFGAVKTLLAGSATNSLETQMELEARAIADTARTADAREGIDAFLNKRRPVFTGE
;
A
#
# COMPACT_ATOMS: atom_id res chain seq x y z
N MET A 1 -10.23 16.54 18.03
CA MET A 1 -10.24 17.66 17.05
C MET A 1 -9.75 19.03 17.58
N ARG A 2 -9.32 19.19 18.85
CA ARG A 2 -9.10 20.52 19.47
C ARG A 2 -7.70 21.15 19.35
N ARG A 3 -6.80 20.68 18.46
CA ARG A 3 -5.36 21.09 18.50
C ARG A 3 -4.76 21.65 17.20
N GLN A 4 -5.55 21.91 16.15
CA GLN A 4 -5.05 22.35 14.83
C GLN A 4 -4.92 23.88 14.66
N ALA A 5 -5.34 24.70 15.62
CA ALA A 5 -5.54 26.14 15.39
C ALA A 5 -4.30 27.05 15.46
N ILE A 6 -3.08 26.54 15.67
CA ILE A 6 -1.90 27.39 16.00
C ILE A 6 -0.59 27.10 15.23
N ASN A 7 -0.61 26.42 14.08
CA ASN A 7 0.59 26.16 13.24
C ASN A 7 1.84 25.68 14.03
N ARG A 8 1.63 24.90 15.09
CA ARG A 8 2.73 24.39 15.92
C ARG A 8 3.42 23.21 15.23
N ARG A 9 4.72 23.03 15.50
CA ARG A 9 5.43 21.80 15.13
C ARG A 9 4.87 20.61 15.93
N LEU A 10 4.76 19.47 15.26
CA LEU A 10 4.38 18.20 15.86
C LEU A 10 5.64 17.40 16.19
N SER A 11 5.61 16.68 17.31
CA SER A 11 6.58 15.62 17.55
C SER A 11 6.29 14.41 16.65
N ALA A 12 7.29 13.55 16.45
CA ALA A 12 7.11 12.31 15.68
C ALA A 12 6.04 11.39 16.30
N THR A 13 5.99 11.29 17.63
CA THR A 13 4.98 10.52 18.35
C THR A 13 3.57 11.05 18.10
N GLU A 14 3.37 12.37 18.16
CA GLU A 14 2.07 12.97 17.84
C GLU A 14 1.65 12.73 16.39
N ALA A 15 2.60 12.79 15.44
CA ALA A 15 2.32 12.50 14.04
C ALA A 15 1.87 11.05 13.83
N LEU A 16 2.45 10.10 14.56
CA LEU A 16 2.05 8.68 14.56
C LEU A 16 0.64 8.51 15.15
N GLU A 17 0.38 9.09 16.33
CA GLU A 17 -0.92 9.00 17.01
C GLU A 17 -2.06 9.59 16.16
N TRP A 18 -1.78 10.60 15.34
CA TRP A 18 -2.77 11.25 14.48
C TRP A 18 -2.93 10.54 13.12
N GLY A 19 -2.15 9.50 12.84
CA GLY A 19 -2.16 8.79 11.57
C GLY A 19 -1.50 9.56 10.41
N LEU A 20 -0.69 10.58 10.71
CA LEU A 20 0.09 11.30 9.70
C LEU A 20 1.36 10.53 9.30
N ALA A 21 1.92 9.75 10.23
CA ALA A 21 3.02 8.82 9.99
C ALA A 21 2.57 7.40 10.32
N ASN A 22 3.08 6.41 9.57
CA ASN A 22 2.75 4.99 9.80
C ASN A 22 3.70 4.31 10.81
N GLU A 23 4.91 4.86 10.99
CA GLU A 23 5.95 4.28 11.84
C GLU A 23 6.89 5.39 12.32
N VAL A 24 7.40 5.28 13.55
CA VAL A 24 8.44 6.14 14.11
C VAL A 24 9.60 5.28 14.57
N VAL A 25 10.81 5.61 14.11
CA VAL A 25 12.05 4.91 14.44
C VAL A 25 13.11 5.91 14.92
N ALA A 26 14.18 5.40 15.54
CA ALA A 26 15.34 6.21 15.88
C ALA A 26 15.93 6.86 14.61
N ALA A 27 16.43 8.09 14.72
CA ALA A 27 16.87 8.88 13.57
C ALA A 27 17.98 8.18 12.76
N ASN A 28 18.91 7.48 13.43
CA ASN A 28 19.98 6.73 12.79
C ASN A 28 19.50 5.42 12.11
N ALA A 29 18.34 4.90 12.49
CA ALA A 29 17.74 3.70 11.90
C ALA A 29 16.85 4.02 10.69
N LEU A 30 16.43 5.28 10.52
CA LEU A 30 15.49 5.69 9.48
C LEU A 30 15.92 5.29 8.06
N PRO A 31 17.17 5.54 7.61
CA PRO A 31 17.58 5.16 6.26
C PRO A 31 17.46 3.65 6.00
N ALA A 32 17.94 2.83 6.95
CA ALA A 32 17.90 1.37 6.83
C ALA A 32 16.47 0.83 6.85
N ARG A 33 15.58 1.41 7.68
CA ARG A 33 14.18 1.02 7.74
C ARG A 33 13.43 1.39 6.45
N ALA A 34 13.68 2.59 5.92
CA ALA A 34 13.09 3.03 4.66
C ALA A 34 13.52 2.13 3.49
N ASP A 35 14.81 1.78 3.39
CA ASP A 35 15.31 0.86 2.35
C ASP A 35 14.69 -0.53 2.49
N THR A 36 14.56 -1.04 3.73
CA THR A 36 13.89 -2.33 3.98
C THR A 36 12.45 -2.33 3.48
N LEU A 37 11.68 -1.27 3.78
CA LEU A 37 10.30 -1.13 3.32
C LEU A 37 10.23 -1.02 1.79
N ALA A 38 11.10 -0.22 1.18
CA ALA A 38 11.16 -0.07 -0.27
C ALA A 38 11.44 -1.41 -0.96
N ARG A 39 12.38 -2.21 -0.44
CA ARG A 39 12.67 -3.56 -0.94
C ARG A 39 11.49 -4.51 -0.78
N GLN A 40 10.75 -4.42 0.32
CA GLN A 40 9.55 -5.24 0.54
C GLN A 40 8.47 -4.94 -0.50
N PHE A 41 8.21 -3.66 -0.79
CA PHE A 41 7.27 -3.27 -1.85
C PHE A 41 7.77 -3.64 -3.25
N ALA A 42 9.06 -3.46 -3.52
CA ALA A 42 9.66 -3.81 -4.81
C ALA A 42 9.63 -5.32 -5.10
N ALA A 43 9.67 -6.15 -4.06
CA ALA A 43 9.56 -7.61 -4.16
C ALA A 43 8.11 -8.14 -4.13
N GLY A 44 7.11 -7.25 -4.05
CA GLY A 44 5.70 -7.61 -4.10
C GLY A 44 5.11 -7.55 -5.52
N PRO A 45 3.80 -7.82 -5.68
CA PRO A 45 3.13 -7.74 -6.98
C PRO A 45 2.89 -6.27 -7.37
N THR A 46 3.88 -5.64 -8.00
CA THR A 46 3.93 -4.19 -8.21
C THR A 46 2.77 -3.66 -9.07
N GLN A 47 2.28 -4.44 -10.05
CA GLN A 47 1.08 -4.06 -10.81
C GLN A 47 -0.18 -4.02 -9.93
N ALA A 48 -0.36 -4.99 -9.03
CA ALA A 48 -1.49 -4.99 -8.10
C ALA A 48 -1.40 -3.82 -7.11
N PHE A 49 -0.20 -3.49 -6.61
CA PHE A 49 0.00 -2.29 -5.78
C PHE A 49 -0.34 -1.00 -6.53
N GLY A 50 0.06 -0.90 -7.80
CA GLY A 50 -0.30 0.22 -8.66
C GLY A 50 -1.82 0.35 -8.84
N ALA A 51 -2.50 -0.75 -9.13
CA ALA A 51 -3.96 -0.78 -9.30
C ALA A 51 -4.68 -0.32 -8.03
N VAL A 52 -4.31 -0.84 -6.85
CA VAL A 52 -4.90 -0.43 -5.56
C VAL A 52 -4.65 1.05 -5.29
N LYS A 53 -3.44 1.56 -5.56
CA LYS A 53 -3.11 2.98 -5.37
C LYS A 53 -3.99 3.88 -6.25
N THR A 54 -4.23 3.49 -7.50
CA THR A 54 -5.11 4.21 -8.42
C THR A 54 -6.56 4.21 -7.93
N LEU A 55 -7.07 3.07 -7.47
CA LEU A 55 -8.43 2.94 -6.92
C LEU A 55 -8.64 3.82 -5.68
N LEU A 56 -7.67 3.82 -4.77
CA LEU A 56 -7.72 4.64 -3.55
C LEU A 56 -7.67 6.15 -3.83
N ALA A 57 -7.03 6.58 -4.93
CA ALA A 57 -6.94 7.99 -5.26
C ALA A 57 -8.31 8.63 -5.58
N GLY A 58 -9.26 7.84 -6.10
CA GLY A 58 -10.62 8.30 -6.43
C GLY A 58 -11.70 7.90 -5.41
N SER A 59 -11.41 6.98 -4.49
CA SER A 59 -12.44 6.33 -3.66
C SER A 59 -13.18 7.28 -2.71
N ALA A 60 -12.56 8.40 -2.33
CA ALA A 60 -13.17 9.38 -1.43
C ALA A 60 -14.29 10.19 -2.09
N THR A 61 -14.33 10.25 -3.42
CA THR A 61 -15.27 11.09 -4.19
C THR A 61 -16.19 10.28 -5.10
N ASN A 62 -15.81 9.07 -5.46
CA ASN A 62 -16.64 8.20 -6.29
C ASN A 62 -17.93 7.80 -5.57
N SER A 63 -19.01 7.58 -6.33
CA SER A 63 -20.16 6.84 -5.81
C SER A 63 -19.76 5.39 -5.52
N LEU A 64 -20.49 4.71 -4.64
CA LEU A 64 -20.23 3.31 -4.33
C LEU A 64 -20.28 2.44 -5.60
N GLU A 65 -21.29 2.64 -6.45
CA GLU A 65 -21.47 1.88 -7.69
C GLU A 65 -20.29 2.08 -8.64
N THR A 66 -19.87 3.33 -8.81
CA THR A 66 -18.71 3.67 -9.65
C THR A 66 -17.44 3.01 -9.12
N GLN A 67 -17.22 3.07 -7.81
CA GLN A 67 -16.05 2.47 -7.18
C GLN A 67 -16.06 0.94 -7.32
N MET A 68 -17.21 0.28 -7.12
CA MET A 68 -17.35 -1.16 -7.30
C MET A 68 -17.06 -1.59 -8.75
N GLU A 69 -17.51 -0.83 -9.74
CA GLU A 69 -17.18 -1.11 -11.14
C GLU A 69 -15.69 -0.98 -11.44
N LEU A 70 -15.05 0.06 -10.91
CA LEU A 70 -13.60 0.27 -11.08
C LEU A 70 -12.80 -0.85 -10.42
N GLU A 71 -13.19 -1.25 -9.21
CA GLU A 71 -12.57 -2.37 -8.49
C GLU A 71 -12.74 -3.69 -9.23
N ALA A 72 -13.95 -3.98 -9.74
CA ALA A 72 -14.21 -5.19 -10.50
C ALA A 72 -13.32 -5.29 -11.76
N ARG A 73 -13.15 -4.18 -12.50
CA ARG A 73 -12.26 -4.12 -13.66
C ARG A 73 -10.80 -4.32 -13.25
N ALA A 74 -10.34 -3.61 -12.23
CA ALA A 74 -8.97 -3.74 -11.73
C ALA A 74 -8.64 -5.16 -11.24
N ILE A 75 -9.58 -5.81 -10.55
CA ILE A 75 -9.43 -7.22 -10.12
C ILE A 75 -9.35 -8.14 -11.34
N ALA A 76 -10.24 -7.98 -12.32
CA ALA A 76 -10.22 -8.80 -13.54
C ALA A 76 -8.92 -8.62 -14.33
N ASP A 77 -8.39 -7.39 -14.40
CA ASP A 77 -7.14 -7.10 -15.10
C ASP A 77 -5.94 -7.68 -14.36
N THR A 78 -5.86 -7.47 -13.05
CA THR A 78 -4.76 -7.99 -12.22
C THR A 78 -4.79 -9.51 -12.10
N ALA A 79 -5.95 -10.16 -12.13
CA ALA A 79 -6.06 -11.62 -12.10
C ALA A 79 -5.41 -12.31 -13.32
N ARG A 80 -5.16 -11.57 -14.42
CA ARG A 80 -4.53 -12.12 -15.63
C ARG A 80 -3.00 -12.10 -15.61
N THR A 81 -2.39 -11.37 -14.66
CA THR A 81 -0.93 -11.19 -14.56
C THR A 81 -0.22 -12.49 -14.18
N ALA A 82 1.09 -12.55 -14.41
CA ALA A 82 1.91 -13.68 -13.97
C ALA A 82 1.97 -13.74 -12.44
N ASP A 83 2.08 -12.58 -11.79
CA ASP A 83 2.10 -12.46 -10.32
C ASP A 83 0.82 -12.98 -9.65
N ALA A 84 -0.36 -12.83 -10.29
CA ALA A 84 -1.59 -13.40 -9.76
C ALA A 84 -1.56 -14.94 -9.80
N ARG A 85 -1.07 -15.53 -10.89
CA ARG A 85 -0.92 -16.99 -11.03
C ARG A 85 0.09 -17.53 -10.03
N GLU A 86 1.23 -16.86 -9.89
CA GLU A 86 2.27 -17.19 -8.92
C GLU A 86 1.73 -17.11 -7.48
N GLY A 87 0.99 -16.06 -7.14
CA GLY A 87 0.39 -15.91 -5.82
C GLY A 87 -0.56 -17.06 -5.48
N ILE A 88 -1.41 -17.44 -6.43
CA ILE A 88 -2.34 -18.58 -6.28
C ILE A 88 -1.57 -19.90 -6.15
N ASP A 89 -0.63 -20.17 -7.05
CA ASP A 89 0.18 -21.40 -7.02
C ASP A 89 0.99 -21.51 -5.73
N ALA A 90 1.65 -20.43 -5.32
CA ALA A 90 2.43 -20.39 -4.11
C ALA A 90 1.58 -20.67 -2.86
N PHE A 91 0.38 -20.08 -2.80
CA PHE A 91 -0.58 -20.33 -1.73
C PHE A 91 -1.02 -21.79 -1.68
N LEU A 92 -1.43 -22.36 -2.81
CA LEU A 92 -1.87 -23.77 -2.91
C LEU A 92 -0.75 -24.74 -2.52
N ASN A 93 0.49 -24.41 -2.88
CA ASN A 93 1.67 -25.21 -2.57
C ASN A 93 2.34 -24.85 -1.22
N LYS A 94 1.76 -23.95 -0.42
CA LYS A 94 2.28 -23.51 0.89
C LYS A 94 3.73 -23.03 0.85
N ARG A 95 4.13 -22.39 -0.25
CA ARG A 95 5.45 -21.80 -0.46
C ARG A 95 5.37 -20.28 -0.47
N ARG A 96 6.51 -19.62 -0.30
CA ARG A 96 6.59 -18.17 -0.47
C ARG A 96 6.48 -17.83 -1.96
N PRO A 97 5.66 -16.84 -2.36
CA PRO A 97 5.60 -16.39 -3.75
C PRO A 97 6.85 -15.59 -4.13
N VAL A 98 7.21 -15.65 -5.41
CA VAL A 98 8.26 -14.83 -6.03
C VAL A 98 7.62 -13.95 -7.10
N PHE A 99 7.32 -12.71 -6.74
CA PHE A 99 6.72 -11.75 -7.67
C PHE A 99 7.78 -11.11 -8.57
N THR A 100 7.39 -10.84 -9.81
CA THR A 100 8.24 -10.26 -10.86
C THR A 100 7.74 -8.92 -11.37
N GLY A 101 6.51 -8.53 -11.00
CA GLY A 101 5.87 -7.31 -11.46
C GLY A 101 5.17 -7.44 -12.81
N GLU A 102 4.95 -8.67 -13.29
CA GLU A 102 4.38 -9.00 -14.60
C GLU A 102 3.01 -9.66 -14.49
#